data_AF-A0A9N7YV62-F1
#
_entry.id   AF-A0A9N7YV62-F1
#
_cell.length_a   1.000
_cell.length_b   1.000
_cell.length_c   1.000
_cell.angle_alpha   90.00
_cell.angle_beta   90.00
_cell.angle_gamma   90.00
#
_symmetry.space_group_name_H-M   'P 1'
#
loop_
_entity.id
_entity.type
_entity.pdbx_description
1 polymer ?
#
loop_
_entity_poly.entity_id
_entity_poly.type
_entity_poly.pdbx_seq_one_letter_code
_entity_poly.pdbx_strand_id
1 'polypeptide(L)'
;MLPHSLSLKIFQYLELGDRLNCAEVCWAWKSVLQSSTLWSQINVSVEKHWITDSTMKQVLQSYRPFVIYLNLRGCTSLTWNSFRCISEFSPS
;
A
#
# COMPACT_ATOMS: atom_id res chain seq x y z
N MET A 1 -22.33 -7.64 -10.82
CA MET A 1 -21.16 -7.04 -10.15
C MET A 1 -21.04 -7.63 -8.76
N LEU A 2 -19.83 -7.91 -8.28
CA LEU A 2 -19.61 -8.36 -6.89
C LEU A 2 -20.02 -7.24 -5.92
N PRO A 3 -20.71 -7.55 -4.80
CA PRO A 3 -20.96 -6.60 -3.72
C PRO A 3 -19.67 -5.95 -3.21
N HIS A 4 -19.72 -4.65 -2.91
CA HIS A 4 -18.56 -3.87 -2.47
C HIS A 4 -17.82 -4.51 -1.27
N SER A 5 -18.57 -5.02 -0.29
CA SER A 5 -18.00 -5.67 0.90
C SER A 5 -17.23 -6.96 0.57
N LEU A 6 -17.65 -7.72 -0.44
CA LEU A 6 -16.94 -8.91 -0.88
C LEU A 6 -15.67 -8.54 -1.65
N SER A 7 -15.74 -7.54 -2.52
CA SER A 7 -14.56 -7.02 -3.23
C SER A 7 -13.50 -6.49 -2.27
N LEU A 8 -13.90 -5.75 -1.23
CA LEU A 8 -13.01 -5.32 -0.15
C LEU A 8 -12.33 -6.51 0.53
N LYS A 9 -13.11 -7.55 0.86
CA LYS A 9 -12.58 -8.72 1.54
C LYS A 9 -11.59 -9.50 0.68
N ILE A 10 -11.83 -9.60 -0.62
CA ILE A 10 -10.88 -10.19 -1.58
C ILE A 10 -9.58 -9.39 -1.59
N PHE A 11 -9.66 -8.06 -1.72
CA PHE A 11 -8.48 -7.20 -1.80
C PHE A 11 -7.68 -7.11 -0.49
N GLN A 12 -8.29 -7.39 0.67
CA GLN A 12 -7.56 -7.49 1.94
C GLN A 12 -6.52 -8.62 1.96
N TYR A 13 -6.73 -9.69 1.18
CA TYR A 13 -5.78 -10.81 1.11
C TYR A 13 -4.64 -10.58 0.11
N LEU A 14 -4.72 -9.52 -0.69
CA LEU A 14 -3.66 -9.18 -1.65
C LEU A 14 -2.49 -8.51 -0.94
N GLU A 15 -1.28 -8.80 -1.40
CA GLU A 15 -0.08 -8.07 -0.99
C GLU A 15 -0.04 -6.68 -1.65
N LEU A 16 0.94 -5.86 -1.27
CA LEU A 16 1.04 -4.48 -1.71
C LEU A 16 1.09 -4.36 -3.24
N GLY A 17 1.92 -5.17 -3.91
CA GLY A 17 2.05 -5.17 -5.36
C GLY A 17 0.78 -5.55 -6.07
N ASP A 18 0.10 -6.59 -5.60
CA ASP A 18 -1.15 -7.04 -6.19
C ASP A 18 -2.26 -5.99 -6.03
N ARG A 19 -2.33 -5.29 -4.89
CA ARG A 19 -3.24 -4.15 -4.69
C ARG A 19 -2.96 -3.03 -5.70
N LEU A 20 -1.69 -2.68 -5.89
CA LEU A 20 -1.28 -1.65 -6.86
C LEU A 20 -1.62 -2.04 -8.30
N ASN A 21 -1.35 -3.29 -8.68
CA ASN A 21 -1.71 -3.82 -9.99
C ASN A 21 -3.23 -3.79 -10.21
N CYS A 22 -4.01 -4.21 -9.20
CA CYS A 22 -5.47 -4.20 -9.25
C CYS A 22 -6.05 -2.78 -9.39
N ALA A 23 -5.38 -1.76 -8.85
CA ALA A 23 -5.82 -0.37 -8.96
C ALA A 23 -5.78 0.16 -10.40
N GLU A 24 -4.94 -0.44 -11.26
CA GLU A 24 -4.76 -0.04 -12.64
C GLU A 24 -5.59 -0.86 -13.64
N VAL A 25 -6.27 -1.92 -13.19
CA VAL A 25 -7.11 -2.79 -14.05
C VAL A 25 -8.35 -2.05 -14.55
N CYS A 26 -9.12 -1.44 -13.63
CA CYS A 26 -10.32 -0.68 -13.99
C CYS A 26 -10.74 0.30 -12.88
N TRP A 27 -11.57 1.27 -13.25
CA TRP A 27 -12.09 2.30 -12.33
C TRP A 27 -12.87 1.72 -11.15
N ALA A 28 -13.64 0.65 -11.36
CA ALA A 28 -14.41 0.01 -10.30
C ALA A 28 -13.49 -0.59 -9.22
N TRP A 29 -12.39 -1.23 -9.62
CA TRP A 29 -11.42 -1.82 -8.68
C TRP A 29 -10.63 -0.74 -7.97
N LYS A 30 -10.19 0.29 -8.71
CA LYS A 30 -9.56 1.47 -8.15
C LYS A 30 -10.42 2.11 -7.07
N SER A 31 -11.73 2.23 -7.29
CA SER A 31 -12.67 2.78 -6.31
C SER A 31 -12.76 1.94 -5.03
N VAL A 32 -12.77 0.61 -5.12
CA VAL A 32 -12.75 -0.27 -3.92
C VAL A 32 -11.43 -0.12 -3.18
N LEU A 33 -10.32 -0.05 -3.93
CA LEU A 33 -8.98 0.15 -3.40
C LEU A 33 -8.79 1.54 -2.77
N GLN A 34 -9.69 2.51 -2.92
CA GLN A 34 -9.61 3.76 -2.14
C GLN A 34 -10.05 3.60 -0.68
N SER A 35 -10.48 2.41 -0.26
CA SER A 35 -10.88 2.18 1.13
C SER A 35 -9.71 2.20 2.10
N SER A 36 -9.84 2.97 3.18
CA SER A 36 -8.85 3.04 4.27
C SER A 36 -8.51 1.68 4.88
N THR A 37 -9.48 0.77 4.96
CA THR A 37 -9.26 -0.60 5.48
C THR A 37 -8.22 -1.40 4.69
N LEU A 38 -8.00 -1.09 3.42
CA LEU A 38 -7.01 -1.77 2.58
C LEU A 38 -5.59 -1.21 2.73
N TRP A 39 -5.40 -0.06 3.38
CA TRP A 39 -4.09 0.59 3.50
C TRP A 39 -3.67 0.83 4.95
N SER A 40 -4.51 0.46 5.92
CA SER A 40 -4.19 0.60 7.35
C SER A 40 -3.00 -0.23 7.80
N GLN A 41 -2.80 -1.38 7.16
CA GLN A 41 -1.65 -2.25 7.39
C GLN A 41 -0.99 -2.57 6.06
N ILE A 42 0.27 -2.16 5.91
CA ILE A 42 1.09 -2.40 4.73
C ILE A 42 2.27 -3.28 5.14
N ASN A 43 2.37 -4.45 4.51
CA ASN A 43 3.47 -5.38 4.71
C ASN A 43 4.36 -5.43 3.46
N VAL A 44 5.54 -4.83 3.54
CA VAL A 44 6.52 -4.82 2.44
C VAL A 44 7.47 -6.02 2.54
N SER A 45 7.56 -6.67 3.70
CA SER A 45 8.57 -7.70 3.96
C SER A 45 8.49 -8.93 3.05
N VAL A 46 7.30 -9.25 2.54
CA VAL A 46 7.06 -10.36 1.59
C VAL A 46 7.58 -10.00 0.19
N GLU A 47 7.48 -8.72 -0.16
CA GLU A 47 7.73 -8.16 -1.49
C GLU A 47 9.03 -7.31 -1.55
N LYS A 48 9.86 -7.47 -0.52
CA LYS A 48 11.04 -6.67 -0.18
C LYS A 48 12.09 -6.51 -1.29
N HIS A 49 12.12 -7.41 -2.27
CA HIS A 49 13.14 -7.41 -3.32
C HIS A 49 12.79 -6.50 -4.49
N TRP A 50 11.50 -6.29 -4.76
CA TRP A 50 11.05 -5.55 -5.93
C TRP A 50 10.44 -4.18 -5.57
N ILE A 51 10.01 -3.99 -4.33
CA ILE A 51 9.53 -2.68 -3.85
C ILE A 51 10.69 -1.67 -3.81
N THR A 52 10.51 -0.57 -4.53
CA THR A 52 11.47 0.54 -4.62
C THR A 52 11.02 1.75 -3.84
N ASP A 53 11.95 2.71 -3.67
CA ASP A 53 11.64 4.01 -3.08
C ASP A 53 10.52 4.76 -3.80
N SER A 54 10.46 4.67 -5.14
CA SER A 54 9.41 5.33 -5.93
C SER A 54 8.04 4.74 -5.63
N THR A 55 7.95 3.42 -5.50
CA THR A 55 6.70 2.74 -5.15
C THR A 55 6.24 3.13 -3.75
N MET A 56 7.14 3.13 -2.76
CA MET A 56 6.77 3.56 -1.41
C MET A 56 6.35 5.02 -1.36
N LYS A 57 7.04 5.91 -2.08
CA LYS A 57 6.65 7.31 -2.17
C LYS A 57 5.25 7.47 -2.77
N GLN A 58 4.94 6.76 -3.86
CA GLN A 58 3.62 6.79 -4.48
C GLN A 58 2.53 6.31 -3.51
N VAL A 59 2.77 5.19 -2.82
CA VAL A 59 1.82 4.62 -1.85
C VAL A 59 1.57 5.58 -0.69
N LEU A 60 2.64 6.11 -0.09
CA LEU A 60 2.52 7.05 1.03
C LEU A 60 1.85 8.35 0.58
N GLN A 61 2.16 8.89 -0.59
CA GLN A 61 1.48 10.10 -1.08
C GLN A 61 -0.01 9.88 -1.32
N SER A 62 -0.39 8.70 -1.81
CA SER A 62 -1.78 8.40 -2.19
C SER A 62 -2.65 7.99 -1.00
N TYR A 63 -2.09 7.25 -0.04
CA TYR A 63 -2.85 6.56 1.01
C TYR A 63 -2.41 6.90 2.44
N ARG A 64 -1.49 7.86 2.62
CA ARG A 64 -0.95 8.27 3.94
C ARG A 64 -1.98 8.36 5.06
N PRO A 65 -3.14 9.05 4.90
CA PRO A 65 -4.08 9.25 6.01
C PRO A 65 -4.61 7.94 6.60
N PHE A 66 -4.45 6.84 5.88
CA PHE A 66 -4.96 5.54 6.29
C PHE A 66 -3.90 4.64 6.90
N VAL A 67 -2.60 4.87 6.63
CA VAL A 67 -1.51 3.98 7.06
C VAL A 67 -1.27 4.12 8.56
N ILE A 68 -1.53 3.03 9.30
CA ILE A 68 -1.33 2.95 10.76
C ILE A 68 -0.13 2.05 11.08
N TYR A 69 0.04 0.96 10.33
CA TYR A 69 1.11 0.00 10.52
C TYR A 69 1.86 -0.26 9.21
N LEU A 70 3.18 -0.15 9.27
CA LEU A 70 4.07 -0.36 8.13
C LEU A 70 5.20 -1.34 8.51
N ASN A 71 5.22 -2.52 7.90
CA ASN A 71 6.26 -3.52 8.10
C ASN A 71 7.27 -3.49 6.95
N LEU A 72 8.50 -3.03 7.23
CA LEU A 72 9.61 -2.93 6.29
C LEU A 72 10.72 -3.98 6.55
N ARG A 73 10.44 -5.01 7.35
CA ARG A 73 11.46 -5.97 7.79
C ARG A 73 12.17 -6.60 6.59
N GLY A 74 13.50 -6.50 6.57
CA GLY A 74 14.34 -7.12 5.55
C GLY A 74 14.33 -6.42 4.19
N CYS A 75 13.71 -5.24 4.06
CA CYS A 75 13.79 -4.43 2.85
C CYS A 75 15.19 -3.85 2.69
N THR A 76 15.95 -4.37 1.73
CA THR A 76 17.29 -3.89 1.38
C THR A 76 17.27 -2.89 0.23
N SER A 77 16.20 -2.88 -0.56
CA SER A 77 16.03 -1.98 -1.71
C SER A 77 15.56 -0.58 -1.33
N LEU A 78 15.11 -0.38 -0.07
CA LEU A 78 14.65 0.92 0.41
C LEU A 78 15.82 1.74 0.95
N THR A 79 15.98 2.97 0.46
CA THR A 79 17.05 3.88 0.90
C THR A 79 16.55 4.87 1.95
N TRP A 80 17.46 5.69 2.48
CA TRP A 80 17.16 6.79 3.39
C TRP A 80 16.03 7.70 2.90
N ASN A 81 15.85 7.86 1.59
CA ASN A 81 14.77 8.67 1.02
C ASN A 81 13.38 8.14 1.38
N SER A 82 13.20 6.82 1.41
CA SER A 82 11.95 6.19 1.83
C SER A 82 11.68 6.43 3.31
N PHE A 83 12.70 6.26 4.16
CA PHE A 83 12.59 6.53 5.60
C PHE A 83 12.27 8.00 5.88
N ARG A 84 12.90 8.92 5.15
CA ARG A 84 12.60 10.34 5.22
C ARG A 84 11.14 10.62 4.85
N CYS A 85 10.65 10.07 3.73
CA CYS A 85 9.23 10.19 3.35
C CYS A 85 8.34 9.69 4.50
N ILE A 86 8.60 8.51 5.04
CA ILE A 86 7.82 7.96 6.16
C ILE A 86 7.82 8.91 7.36
N SER A 87 8.99 9.47 7.72
CA SER A 87 9.13 10.40 8.85
C SER A 87 8.40 11.73 8.64
N GLU A 88 8.44 12.28 7.43
CA GLU A 88 7.70 13.50 7.06
C GLU A 88 6.18 13.25 7.05
N PHE A 89 5.77 11.99 6.88
CA PHE A 89 4.38 11.60 6.77
C PHE A 89 3.76 11.00 8.04
N SER A 90 4.55 10.66 9.06
CA SER A 90 4.03 10.22 10.37
C SER A 90 3.51 11.41 11.19
N PRO A 91 2.34 11.35 11.83
CA PRO A 91 1.98 12.31 12.87
C PRO A 91 2.96 12.19 14.03
N SER A 92 3.43 13.32 14.54
CA SER A 92 4.20 13.45 15.78
C SER A 92 3.36 13.10 17.00
#